data_AF-A0A9X3SAT8-F1
#
_entry.id   AF-A0A9X3SAT8-F1
#
_cell.length_a   1.000
_cell.length_b   1.000
_cell.length_c   1.000
_cell.angle_alpha   90.00
_cell.angle_beta   90.00
_cell.angle_gamma   90.00
#
_symmetry.space_group_name_H-M   'P 1'
#
loop_
_entity.id
_entity.type
_entity.pdbx_description
1 polymer ?
#
loop_
_entity_poly.entity_id
_entity_poly.type
_entity_poly.pdbx_seq_one_letter_code
_entity_poly.pdbx_strand_id
1 'polypeptide(L)'
;MADLLEVDLTDEERTLLVSGLNEWGGSARPTPDVAKLMGFGGVEALLREGGVIARKVKAREPLSAADWRRALFATEIVFVSDLVGSGVDWATTTGLTDEQSIRLLRDVQRKLVGLA
;
A
#
# COMPACT_ATOMS: atom_id res chain seq x y z
N MET A 1 5.77 15.22 17.53
CA MET A 1 4.66 14.25 17.49
C MET A 1 4.11 14.26 16.08
N ALA A 2 3.99 13.10 15.42
CA ALA A 2 3.38 13.06 14.09
C ALA A 2 1.88 13.31 14.21
N ASP A 3 1.35 14.18 13.36
CA ASP A 3 -0.08 14.41 13.27
C ASP A 3 -0.75 13.15 12.70
N LEU A 4 -1.80 12.66 13.38
CA LEU A 4 -2.52 11.46 13.02
C LEU A 4 -3.77 11.84 12.24
N LEU A 5 -3.91 11.26 11.06
CA LEU A 5 -4.93 11.62 10.08
C LEU A 5 -5.85 10.43 9.85
N GLU A 6 -7.12 10.65 10.11
CA GLU A 6 -8.18 9.74 9.73
C GLU A 6 -8.60 10.02 8.28
N VAL A 7 -8.70 8.96 7.48
CA VAL A 7 -9.14 9.03 6.09
C VAL A 7 -10.34 8.12 5.95
N ASP A 8 -11.43 8.65 5.41
CA ASP A 8 -12.67 7.91 5.18
C ASP A 8 -12.52 6.98 3.96
N LEU A 9 -11.96 5.80 4.23
CA LEU A 9 -11.82 4.72 3.26
C LEU A 9 -12.95 3.70 3.41
N THR A 10 -13.49 3.27 2.27
CA THR A 10 -14.41 2.13 2.17
C THR A 10 -13.68 0.82 2.49
N ASP A 11 -14.42 -0.25 2.70
CA ASP A 11 -13.83 -1.57 2.98
C ASP A 11 -13.03 -2.11 1.78
N GLU A 12 -13.47 -1.82 0.56
CA GLU A 12 -12.76 -2.22 -0.67
C GLU A 12 -11.45 -1.44 -0.83
N GLU A 13 -11.45 -0.13 -0.56
CA GLU A 13 -10.24 0.70 -0.61
C GLU A 13 -9.23 0.29 0.48
N ARG A 14 -9.71 -0.06 1.67
CA ARG A 14 -8.86 -0.64 2.73
C ARG A 14 -8.29 -1.97 2.31
N THR A 15 -9.10 -2.82 1.68
CA THR A 15 -8.66 -4.11 1.16
C THR A 15 -7.56 -3.92 0.13
N LEU A 16 -7.71 -2.97 -0.81
CA LEU A 16 -6.67 -2.63 -1.79
C LEU A 16 -5.34 -2.25 -1.10
N LEU A 17 -5.37 -1.34 -0.13
CA LEU A 17 -4.15 -0.90 0.56
C LEU A 17 -3.51 -2.01 1.41
N VAL A 18 -4.33 -2.81 2.10
CA VAL A 18 -3.85 -3.94 2.90
C VAL A 18 -3.22 -5.01 2.01
N SER A 19 -3.86 -5.35 0.89
CA SER A 19 -3.28 -6.27 -0.11
C SER A 19 -1.97 -5.71 -0.66
N GLY A 20 -1.95 -4.44 -1.04
CA GLY A 20 -0.75 -3.80 -1.57
C GLY A 20 0.44 -3.80 -0.60
N LEU A 21 0.19 -3.68 0.70
CA LEU A 21 1.26 -3.77 1.71
C LEU A 21 1.71 -5.22 1.97
N ASN A 22 0.78 -6.18 1.94
CA ASN A 22 1.08 -7.58 2.25
C ASN A 22 1.81 -8.30 1.11
N GLU A 23 1.55 -7.93 -0.15
CA GLU A 23 2.19 -8.58 -1.31
C GLU A 23 3.72 -8.41 -1.33
N TRP A 24 4.26 -7.39 -0.65
CA TRP A 24 5.71 -7.23 -0.46
C TRP A 24 6.37 -8.37 0.33
N GLY A 25 5.61 -9.07 1.18
CA GLY A 25 6.04 -10.28 1.86
C GLY A 25 5.62 -11.58 1.17
N GLY A 26 5.01 -11.48 -0.01
CA GLY A 26 4.48 -12.58 -0.81
C GLY A 26 5.18 -12.73 -2.16
N SER A 27 4.43 -12.54 -3.25
CA SER A 27 4.86 -12.70 -4.65
C SER A 27 5.86 -11.63 -5.11
N ALA A 28 5.85 -10.45 -4.49
CA ALA A 28 6.71 -9.34 -4.89
C ALA A 28 8.18 -9.59 -4.56
N ARG A 29 9.06 -8.84 -5.23
CA ARG A 29 10.52 -9.00 -5.16
C ARG A 29 11.16 -7.67 -4.74
N PRO A 30 11.04 -7.29 -3.46
CA PRO A 30 11.51 -6.00 -2.99
C PRO A 30 13.03 -5.89 -3.10
N THR A 31 13.51 -4.72 -3.54
CA THR A 31 14.91 -4.34 -3.46
C THR A 31 15.09 -3.22 -2.42
N PRO A 32 16.30 -3.04 -1.85
CA PRO A 32 16.55 -1.95 -0.92
C PRO A 32 16.23 -0.56 -1.50
N ASP A 33 16.49 -0.33 -2.78
CA ASP A 33 16.26 0.95 -3.43
C ASP A 33 14.77 1.23 -3.66
N VAL A 34 13.99 0.20 -4.02
CA VAL A 34 12.53 0.32 -4.15
C VAL A 34 11.89 0.54 -2.77
N ALA A 35 12.36 -0.16 -1.73
CA ALA A 35 11.89 0.08 -0.36
C ALA A 35 12.14 1.52 0.10
N LYS A 36 13.33 2.07 -0.22
CA LYS A 36 13.66 3.47 0.08
C LYS A 36 12.84 4.46 -0.74
N LEU A 37 12.60 4.18 -2.01
CA LEU A 37 11.73 4.97 -2.88
C LEU A 37 10.32 5.13 -2.28
N MET A 38 9.80 4.06 -1.68
CA MET A 38 8.49 4.05 -1.00
C MET A 38 8.53 4.69 0.41
N GLY A 39 9.69 5.18 0.85
CA GLY A 39 9.85 5.87 2.14
C GLY A 39 10.17 4.96 3.33
N PHE A 40 10.57 3.70 3.10
CA PHE A 40 11.04 2.80 4.14
C PHE A 40 12.58 2.82 4.27
N GLY A 41 13.11 2.37 5.41
CA GLY A 41 14.57 2.32 5.61
C GLY A 41 15.30 1.24 4.79
N GLY A 42 14.56 0.33 4.16
CA GLY A 42 15.06 -0.84 3.45
C GLY A 42 14.03 -1.97 3.48
N VAL A 43 14.38 -3.14 2.95
CA VAL A 43 13.43 -4.28 2.82
C VAL A 43 12.89 -4.74 4.17
N GLU A 44 13.73 -4.88 5.19
CA GLU A 44 13.25 -5.27 6.53
C GLU A 44 12.25 -4.26 7.13
N ALA A 45 12.51 -2.97 6.91
CA ALA A 45 11.61 -1.90 7.35
C ALA A 45 10.29 -1.94 6.56
N LEU A 46 10.33 -2.16 5.25
CA LEU A 46 9.15 -2.35 4.41
C LEU A 46 8.26 -3.47 4.95
N LEU A 47 8.81 -4.66 5.23
CA LEU A 47 8.02 -5.79 5.70
C LEU A 47 7.45 -5.54 7.11
N ARG A 48 8.29 -5.05 8.03
CA ARG A 48 7.89 -4.82 9.42
C ARG A 48 6.91 -3.66 9.57
N GLU A 49 7.26 -2.49 9.04
CA GLU A 49 6.46 -1.27 9.15
C GLU A 49 5.25 -1.36 8.23
N GLY A 50 5.39 -1.91 7.02
CA GLY A 50 4.27 -2.17 6.12
C GLY A 50 3.22 -3.09 6.76
N GLY A 51 3.64 -4.16 7.45
CA GLY A 51 2.72 -5.01 8.21
C GLY A 51 2.05 -4.31 9.41
N VAL A 52 2.69 -3.32 10.02
CA VAL A 52 2.05 -2.46 11.05
C VAL A 52 1.01 -1.55 10.39
N ILE A 53 1.37 -0.88 9.29
CA ILE A 53 0.48 0.02 8.55
C ILE A 53 -0.76 -0.75 8.06
N ALA A 54 -0.57 -1.94 7.47
CA ALA A 54 -1.66 -2.79 6.99
C ALA A 54 -2.65 -3.14 8.10
N ARG A 55 -2.16 -3.52 9.29
CA ARG A 55 -3.01 -3.80 10.45
C ARG A 55 -3.82 -2.58 10.89
N LYS A 56 -3.20 -1.39 10.92
CA LYS A 56 -3.87 -0.14 11.26
C LYS A 56 -4.93 0.25 10.24
N VAL A 57 -4.63 0.17 8.94
CA VAL A 57 -5.60 0.42 7.86
C VAL A 57 -6.81 -0.51 8.01
N LYS A 58 -6.57 -1.81 8.26
CA LYS A 58 -7.61 -2.82 8.49
C LYS A 58 -8.45 -2.51 9.73
N ALA A 59 -7.83 -2.05 10.81
CA ALA A 59 -8.49 -1.71 12.07
C ALA A 59 -9.18 -0.33 12.05
N ARG A 60 -9.14 0.40 10.93
CA ARG A 60 -9.63 1.78 10.81
C ARG A 60 -8.94 2.75 11.79
N GLU A 61 -7.69 2.48 12.13
CA GLU A 61 -6.90 3.38 12.96
C GLU A 61 -6.32 4.53 12.12
N PRO A 62 -6.17 5.73 12.69
CA PRO A 62 -5.53 6.85 12.02
C PRO A 62 -4.03 6.59 11.84
N LEU A 63 -3.48 7.13 10.76
CA LEU A 63 -2.07 7.00 10.39
C LEU A 63 -1.40 8.36 10.31
N SER A 64 -0.07 8.38 10.40
CA SER A 64 0.69 9.57 10.05
C SER A 64 0.57 9.85 8.55
N ALA A 65 0.72 11.12 8.14
CA ALA A 65 0.79 11.47 6.71
C ALA A 65 1.90 10.70 5.97
N ALA A 66 3.01 10.37 6.65
CA ALA A 66 4.09 9.58 6.07
C ALA A 66 3.66 8.13 5.83
N ASP A 67 2.94 7.53 6.77
CA ASP A 67 2.45 6.15 6.63
C ASP A 67 1.33 6.02 5.58
N TRP A 68 0.50 7.05 5.42
CA TRP A 68 -0.45 7.10 4.30
C TRP A 68 0.26 7.14 2.94
N ARG A 69 1.31 7.97 2.80
CA ARG A 69 2.12 8.02 1.57
C ARG A 69 2.82 6.68 1.31
N ARG A 70 3.40 6.07 2.35
CA ARG A 70 4.02 4.73 2.28
C ARG A 70 3.04 3.66 1.82
N ALA A 71 1.83 3.64 2.38
CA ALA A 71 0.78 2.70 1.97
C ALA A 71 0.41 2.88 0.49
N LEU A 72 0.17 4.13 0.07
CA LEU A 72 -0.21 4.43 -1.31
C LEU A 72 0.89 4.03 -2.30
N PHE A 73 2.13 4.48 -2.09
CA PHE A 73 3.25 4.16 -2.99
C PHE A 73 3.54 2.65 -3.04
N ALA A 74 3.46 1.97 -1.90
CA ALA A 74 3.63 0.52 -1.84
C ALA A 74 2.58 -0.21 -2.67
N THR A 75 1.32 0.21 -2.59
CA THR A 75 0.23 -0.35 -3.39
C THR A 75 0.41 -0.05 -4.87
N GLU A 76 0.76 1.17 -5.25
CA GLU A 76 0.95 1.58 -6.65
C GLU A 76 2.02 0.73 -7.36
N ILE A 77 3.18 0.58 -6.72
CA ILE A 77 4.30 -0.14 -7.32
C ILE A 77 4.02 -1.65 -7.36
N VAL A 78 3.50 -2.22 -6.26
CA VAL A 78 3.29 -3.68 -6.21
C VAL A 78 2.22 -4.14 -7.18
N PHE A 79 1.19 -3.31 -7.40
CA PHE A 79 0.11 -3.64 -8.31
C PHE A 79 0.56 -3.56 -9.77
N VAL A 80 1.30 -2.52 -10.16
CA VAL A 80 1.58 -2.26 -11.58
C VAL A 80 2.85 -2.97 -12.09
N SER A 81 3.81 -3.27 -11.21
CA SER A 81 5.11 -3.79 -11.63
C SER A 81 5.19 -5.32 -11.56
N ASP A 82 5.59 -5.95 -12.66
CA ASP A 82 6.04 -7.37 -12.65
C ASP A 82 7.51 -7.53 -12.28
N LEU A 83 8.30 -6.47 -12.41
CA LEU A 83 9.75 -6.55 -12.19
C LEU A 83 10.06 -6.69 -10.69
N VAL A 84 9.37 -5.89 -9.87
CA VAL A 84 9.57 -5.83 -8.42
C VAL A 84 8.30 -6.07 -7.63
N GLY A 85 7.13 -5.94 -8.26
CA GLY A 85 5.82 -6.12 -7.64
C GLY A 85 5.21 -7.48 -7.94
N SER A 86 3.89 -7.50 -7.89
CA SER A 86 3.04 -8.67 -8.07
C SER A 86 2.17 -8.58 -9.33
N GLY A 87 2.45 -7.73 -10.32
CA GLY A 87 1.48 -7.43 -11.40
C GLY A 87 0.74 -8.64 -12.01
N VAL A 88 1.46 -9.62 -12.57
CA VAL A 88 0.89 -10.85 -13.14
C VAL A 88 0.20 -11.72 -12.09
N ASP A 89 0.73 -11.74 -10.87
CA ASP A 89 0.20 -12.56 -9.78
C ASP A 89 -0.95 -11.88 -9.03
N TRP A 90 -1.16 -10.57 -9.23
CA TRP A 90 -1.97 -9.70 -8.36
C TRP A 90 -3.41 -10.16 -8.26
N ALA A 91 -4.06 -10.42 -9.40
CA ALA A 91 -5.44 -10.90 -9.41
C ALA A 91 -5.57 -12.29 -8.76
N THR A 92 -4.52 -13.13 -8.88
CA THR A 92 -4.49 -14.47 -8.28
C THR A 92 -4.30 -14.42 -6.77
N THR A 93 -3.39 -13.57 -6.27
CA THR A 93 -3.03 -13.51 -4.84
C THR A 93 -4.00 -12.66 -4.03
N THR A 94 -4.55 -11.60 -4.62
CA THR A 94 -5.42 -10.64 -3.91
C THR A 94 -6.90 -10.85 -4.19
N GLY A 95 -7.25 -11.49 -5.32
CA GLY A 95 -8.63 -11.60 -5.81
C GLY A 95 -9.19 -10.31 -6.43
N LEU A 96 -8.38 -9.25 -6.55
CA LEU A 96 -8.77 -7.97 -7.15
C LEU A 96 -8.39 -7.96 -8.64
N THR A 97 -9.34 -7.70 -9.54
CA THR A 97 -8.99 -7.52 -10.97
C THR A 97 -8.26 -6.20 -11.20
N ASP A 98 -7.56 -6.08 -12.32
CA ASP A 98 -6.88 -4.84 -12.70
C ASP A 98 -7.85 -3.66 -12.80
N GLU A 99 -9.03 -3.86 -13.40
CA GLU A 99 -10.02 -2.81 -13.54
C GLU A 99 -10.59 -2.35 -12.21
N GLN A 100 -10.82 -3.29 -11.28
CA GLN A 100 -11.23 -2.97 -9.91
C GLN A 100 -10.11 -2.21 -9.18
N SER A 101 -8.89 -2.71 -9.29
CA SER A 101 -7.71 -2.15 -8.60
C SER A 101 -7.40 -0.73 -9.08
N ILE A 102 -7.43 -0.47 -10.39
CA ILE A 102 -7.25 0.87 -10.96
C ILE A 102 -8.33 1.83 -10.45
N ARG A 103 -9.60 1.41 -10.42
CA ARG A 103 -10.71 2.26 -9.94
C ARG A 103 -10.51 2.64 -8.48
N LEU A 104 -10.32 1.64 -7.61
CA LEU A 104 -10.11 1.83 -6.19
C LEU A 104 -8.86 2.67 -5.91
N LEU A 105 -7.77 2.44 -6.66
CA LEU A 105 -6.53 3.20 -6.51
C LEU A 105 -6.75 4.69 -6.83
N ARG A 106 -7.53 5.01 -7.87
CA ARG A 106 -7.87 6.41 -8.19
C ARG A 106 -8.75 7.05 -7.12
N ASP A 107 -9.65 6.30 -6.49
CA ASP A 107 -10.45 6.79 -5.37
C ASP A 107 -9.58 7.10 -4.15
N VAL A 108 -8.70 6.17 -3.77
CA VAL A 108 -7.74 6.36 -2.68
C VAL A 108 -6.81 7.54 -2.95
N GLN A 109 -6.23 7.63 -4.15
CA GLN A 109 -5.35 8.75 -4.54
C GLN A 109 -6.05 10.10 -4.36
N ARG A 110 -7.32 10.22 -4.78
CA ARG A 110 -8.09 11.47 -4.60
C ARG A 110 -8.31 11.83 -3.13
N LYS A 111 -8.52 10.84 -2.26
CA LYS A 111 -8.68 11.06 -0.82
C LYS A 111 -7.36 11.44 -0.15
N LEU A 112 -6.23 10.92 -0.64
CA LEU A 112 -4.91 11.16 -0.06
C LEU A 112 -4.16 12.36 -0.66
N VAL A 113 -4.57 12.88 -1.83
CA VAL A 113 -3.87 14.00 -2.50
C VAL A 113 -3.81 15.26 -1.62
N GLY A 114 -4.78 15.44 -0.71
CA GLY A 114 -4.82 16.55 0.23
C GLY A 114 -3.91 16.39 1.45
N LEU A 115 -3.24 15.24 1.62
CA LEU A 115 -2.28 15.00 2.70
C LEU A 115 -0.83 15.37 2.31
N ALA A 116 -0.63 15.82 1.08
CA ALA A 116 0.66 16.16 0.48
C ALA A 116 1.27 17.41 1.10
#